data_AF-A0A959PT08-F1
#
_entry.id   AF-A0A959PT08-F1
#
_cell.length_a   1.000
_cell.length_b   1.000
_cell.length_c   1.000
_cell.angle_alpha   90.00
_cell.angle_beta   90.00
_cell.angle_gamma   90.00
#
_symmetry.space_group_name_H-M   'P 1'
#
loop_
_entity.id
_entity.type
_entity.pdbx_description
1 polymer ?
#
loop_
_entity_poly.entity_id
_entity_poly.type
_entity_poly.pdbx_seq_one_letter_code
_entity_poly.pdbx_strand_id
1 'polypeptide(L)'
;MNFHTKAVLNYIHEEAKYYQYLLGVIIYSTGEDSKYPENFKNDLGELQKLLENRLDENLERIFRLLGLRYVPDEILSLYKSLQSGKKDLRNNALEYLENILETPLKKILIPIIESSMLENISEEWVERRVLDVPNLKDCLIKLNESRDVEIAALSQKTLKAFPKK
;
A
#
# COMPACT_ATOMS: atom_id res chain seq x y z
N MET A 1 -13.00 -22.37 -19.47
CA MET A 1 -12.04 -22.33 -18.34
C MET A 1 -11.72 -20.87 -18.05
N ASN A 2 -12.22 -20.27 -16.96
CA ASN A 2 -11.98 -18.84 -16.64
C ASN A 2 -12.04 -18.51 -15.13
N PHE A 3 -12.14 -19.52 -14.26
CA PHE A 3 -12.35 -19.32 -12.82
C PHE A 3 -11.08 -18.81 -12.10
N HIS A 4 -9.92 -19.38 -12.43
CA HIS A 4 -8.63 -19.00 -11.84
C HIS A 4 -8.25 -17.54 -12.16
N THR A 5 -8.50 -17.11 -13.39
CA THR A 5 -8.22 -15.75 -13.87
C THR A 5 -8.99 -14.66 -13.13
N LYS A 6 -10.25 -14.94 -12.77
CA LYS A 6 -11.10 -14.03 -11.99
C LYS A 6 -10.73 -14.04 -10.51
N ALA A 7 -10.39 -15.21 -9.96
CA ALA A 7 -9.93 -15.33 -8.58
C ALA A 7 -8.64 -14.54 -8.34
N VAL A 8 -7.63 -14.67 -9.22
CA VAL A 8 -6.38 -13.91 -9.11
C VAL A 8 -6.62 -12.40 -9.15
N LEU A 9 -7.50 -11.92 -10.03
CA LEU A 9 -7.84 -10.50 -10.09
C LEU A 9 -8.48 -10.01 -8.79
N ASN A 10 -9.38 -10.79 -8.20
CA ASN A 10 -9.97 -10.47 -6.90
C ASN A 10 -8.90 -10.39 -5.81
N TYR A 11 -7.96 -11.34 -5.76
CA TYR A 11 -6.85 -11.30 -4.79
C TYR A 11 -5.95 -10.09 -4.98
N ILE A 12 -5.61 -9.74 -6.23
CA ILE A 12 -4.84 -8.52 -6.52
C ILE A 12 -5.58 -7.28 -6.00
N HIS A 13 -6.87 -7.21 -6.22
CA HIS A 13 -7.69 -6.08 -5.76
C HIS A 13 -7.81 -6.05 -4.22
N GLU A 14 -7.88 -7.20 -3.55
CA GLU A 14 -7.84 -7.28 -2.09
C GLU A 14 -6.50 -6.81 -1.53
N GLU A 15 -5.38 -7.29 -2.09
CA GLU A 15 -4.04 -6.85 -1.67
C GLU A 15 -3.81 -5.36 -1.97
N ALA A 16 -4.31 -4.85 -3.10
CA ALA A 16 -4.23 -3.43 -3.45
C ALA A 16 -5.02 -2.55 -2.48
N LYS A 17 -6.22 -2.97 -2.07
CA LYS A 17 -6.98 -2.28 -1.02
C LYS A 17 -6.26 -2.33 0.33
N TYR A 18 -5.65 -3.47 0.65
CA TYR A 18 -4.88 -3.61 1.87
C TYR A 18 -3.66 -2.66 1.86
N TYR A 19 -2.95 -2.56 0.74
CA TYR A 19 -1.88 -1.57 0.53
C TYR A 19 -2.33 -0.16 0.86
N GLN A 20 -3.51 0.26 0.37
CA GLN A 20 -4.05 1.59 0.61
C GLN A 20 -4.34 1.86 2.10
N TYR A 21 -4.80 0.86 2.86
CA TYR A 21 -4.99 1.00 4.30
C TYR A 21 -3.66 1.13 5.06
N LEU A 22 -2.65 0.33 4.69
CA LEU A 22 -1.32 0.42 5.27
C LEU A 22 -0.72 1.81 5.01
N LEU A 23 -0.76 2.23 3.74
CA LEU A 23 -0.23 3.51 3.31
C LEU A 23 -0.95 4.70 3.97
N GLY A 24 -2.27 4.61 4.16
CA GLY A 24 -3.03 5.68 4.81
C GLY A 24 -2.53 5.99 6.20
N VAL A 25 -2.27 4.98 7.03
CA VAL A 25 -1.70 5.19 8.37
C VAL A 25 -0.33 5.86 8.29
N ILE A 26 0.54 5.40 7.38
CA ILE A 26 1.89 5.97 7.18
C ILE A 26 1.80 7.44 6.79
N ILE A 27 0.94 7.80 5.83
CA ILE A 27 0.78 9.19 5.39
C ILE A 27 0.29 10.07 6.55
N TYR A 28 -0.80 9.68 7.23
CA TYR A 28 -1.37 10.51 8.31
C TYR A 28 -0.45 10.60 9.53
N SER A 29 0.40 9.59 9.76
CA SER A 29 1.42 9.64 10.81
C SER A 29 2.51 10.69 10.55
N THR A 30 2.75 11.05 9.28
CA THR A 30 3.76 12.05 8.89
C THR A 30 3.21 13.47 8.72
N GLY A 31 1.92 13.62 8.40
CA GLY A 31 1.30 14.93 8.08
C GLY A 31 0.68 15.68 9.27
N GLU A 32 0.16 14.96 10.30
CA GLU A 32 -0.67 15.55 11.36
C GLU A 32 0.08 15.91 12.65
N ASP A 33 1.36 16.26 12.53
CA ASP A 33 2.28 16.43 13.66
C ASP A 33 1.85 17.50 14.70
N SER A 34 0.84 18.32 14.43
CA SER A 34 0.37 19.36 15.36
C SER A 34 -1.01 19.12 15.99
N LYS A 35 -1.80 18.12 15.57
CA LYS A 35 -3.23 18.01 15.98
C LYS A 35 -3.54 16.93 17.01
N TYR A 36 -2.70 15.91 17.09
CA TYR A 36 -2.98 14.75 17.94
C TYR A 36 -2.31 14.81 19.32
N PRO A 37 -2.95 14.26 20.38
CA PRO A 37 -2.33 14.06 21.67
C PRO A 37 -1.06 13.21 21.58
N GLU A 38 -0.07 13.49 22.43
CA GLU A 38 1.23 12.82 22.42
C GLU A 38 1.15 11.30 22.58
N ASN A 39 0.24 10.80 23.41
CA ASN A 39 0.02 9.36 23.57
C ASN A 39 -0.49 8.70 22.29
N PHE A 40 -1.39 9.37 21.55
CA PHE A 40 -1.88 8.85 20.27
C PHE A 40 -0.78 8.86 19.21
N LYS A 41 0.05 9.92 19.17
CA LYS A 41 1.19 10.00 18.25
C LYS A 41 2.20 8.88 18.49
N ASN A 42 2.52 8.59 19.75
CA ASN A 42 3.44 7.51 20.08
C ASN A 42 2.91 6.14 19.62
N ASP A 43 1.62 5.86 19.85
CA ASP A 43 0.99 4.62 19.39
C ASP A 43 0.94 4.55 17.85
N LEU A 44 0.63 5.67 17.20
CA LEU A 44 0.59 5.78 15.75
C LEU A 44 1.98 5.59 15.12
N GLY A 45 3.03 6.14 15.72
CA GLY A 45 4.42 5.99 15.26
C GLY A 45 4.99 4.58 15.49
N GLU A 46 4.55 3.88 16.54
CA GLU A 46 4.85 2.46 16.74
C GLU A 46 4.20 1.61 15.63
N LEU A 47 2.91 1.85 15.36
CA LEU A 47 2.19 1.20 14.27
C LEU A 47 2.83 1.50 12.91
N GLN A 48 3.13 2.77 12.60
CA GLN A 48 3.77 3.18 11.35
C GLN A 48 5.01 2.35 11.02
N LYS A 49 5.95 2.21 11.97
CA LYS A 49 7.20 1.44 11.77
C LYS A 49 6.95 -0.02 11.41
N LEU A 50 5.91 -0.63 12.01
CA LEU A 50 5.50 -1.98 11.64
C LEU A 50 4.93 -2.01 10.22
N LEU A 51 4.07 -1.04 9.89
CA LEU A 51 3.38 -0.98 8.60
C LEU A 51 4.33 -0.70 7.44
N GLU A 52 5.40 0.07 7.62
CA GLU A 52 6.42 0.31 6.58
C GLU A 52 6.99 -1.02 6.04
N ASN A 53 7.37 -1.94 6.93
CA ASN A 53 7.85 -3.27 6.52
C ASN A 53 6.74 -4.10 5.85
N ARG A 54 5.51 -4.04 6.38
CA ARG A 54 4.38 -4.82 5.86
C ARG A 54 3.86 -4.30 4.53
N LEU A 55 4.09 -3.02 4.22
CA LEU A 55 3.77 -2.38 2.96
C LEU A 55 4.64 -2.97 1.83
N ASP A 56 5.94 -3.11 2.06
CA ASP A 56 6.87 -3.73 1.11
C ASP A 56 6.51 -5.20 0.85
N GLU A 57 6.23 -5.97 1.89
CA GLU A 57 5.78 -7.37 1.77
C GLU A 57 4.47 -7.49 1.00
N ASN A 58 3.53 -6.57 1.22
CA ASN A 58 2.25 -6.55 0.51
C ASN A 58 2.43 -6.19 -0.97
N LEU A 59 3.32 -5.25 -1.29
CA LEU A 59 3.68 -4.96 -2.68
C LEU A 59 4.31 -6.20 -3.35
N GLU A 60 5.20 -6.91 -2.66
CA GLU A 60 5.75 -8.17 -3.17
C GLU A 60 4.66 -9.21 -3.46
N ARG A 61 3.66 -9.35 -2.57
CA ARG A 61 2.51 -10.24 -2.78
C ARG A 61 1.71 -9.86 -4.04
N ILE A 62 1.50 -8.57 -4.28
CA ILE A 62 0.85 -8.08 -5.51
C ILE A 62 1.64 -8.53 -6.75
N PHE A 63 2.96 -8.36 -6.76
CA PHE A 63 3.81 -8.79 -7.89
C PHE A 63 3.83 -10.32 -8.06
N ARG A 64 3.82 -11.09 -6.96
CA ARG A 64 3.69 -12.55 -7.04
C ARG A 64 2.35 -12.97 -7.66
N LEU A 65 1.25 -12.30 -7.30
CA LEU A 65 -0.06 -12.54 -7.90
C LEU A 65 -0.10 -12.15 -9.38
N LEU A 66 0.56 -11.05 -9.77
CA LEU A 66 0.75 -10.69 -11.18
C LEU A 66 1.51 -11.77 -11.93
N GLY A 67 2.54 -12.37 -11.33
CA GLY A 67 3.29 -13.49 -11.91
C GLY A 67 2.45 -14.75 -12.13
N LEU A 68 1.26 -14.88 -11.51
CA LEU A 68 0.33 -15.96 -11.83
C LEU A 68 -0.46 -15.72 -13.12
N ARG A 69 -0.49 -14.48 -13.61
CA ARG A 69 -1.24 -14.05 -14.81
C ARG A 69 -0.32 -13.74 -15.99
N TYR A 70 0.85 -13.17 -15.72
CA TYR A 70 1.86 -12.78 -16.69
C TYR A 70 3.08 -13.68 -16.56
N VAL A 71 4.11 -13.51 -17.40
CA VAL A 71 5.32 -14.34 -17.35
C VAL A 71 6.04 -14.08 -16.00
N PRO A 72 6.17 -15.09 -15.11
CA PRO A 72 6.66 -14.88 -13.75
C PRO A 72 8.04 -14.22 -13.67
N ASP A 73 8.97 -14.66 -14.52
CA ASP A 73 10.34 -14.12 -14.55
C ASP A 73 10.38 -12.66 -15.03
N GLU A 74 9.52 -12.29 -15.97
CA GLU A 74 9.39 -10.90 -16.43
C GLU A 74 8.85 -10.01 -15.31
N ILE A 75 7.77 -10.43 -14.65
CA ILE A 75 7.18 -9.68 -13.53
C ILE A 75 8.17 -9.54 -12.37
N LEU A 76 8.91 -10.58 -12.04
CA LEU A 76 9.95 -10.52 -11.01
C LEU A 76 11.09 -9.57 -11.40
N SER A 77 11.49 -9.54 -12.67
CA SER A 77 12.50 -8.60 -13.18
C SER A 77 12.03 -7.14 -13.09
N LEU A 78 10.76 -6.88 -13.41
CA LEU A 78 10.13 -5.56 -13.30
C LEU A 78 10.07 -5.11 -11.84
N TYR A 79 9.66 -5.99 -10.93
CA TYR A 79 9.65 -5.70 -9.49
C TYR A 79 11.03 -5.28 -8.98
N LYS A 80 12.08 -6.04 -9.31
CA LYS A 80 13.46 -5.69 -8.93
C LYS A 80 13.93 -4.36 -9.53
N SER A 81 13.49 -4.06 -10.75
CA SER A 81 13.82 -2.80 -11.44
C SER A 81 13.16 -1.60 -10.75
N LEU A 82 11.90 -1.75 -10.29
CA LEU A 82 11.18 -0.76 -9.50
C LEU A 82 11.80 -0.50 -8.13
N GLN A 83 12.34 -1.53 -7.48
CA GLN A 83 13.07 -1.41 -6.21
C GLN A 83 14.48 -0.83 -6.39
N SER A 84 14.95 -0.62 -7.61
CA SER A 84 16.29 -0.11 -7.84
C SER A 84 16.41 1.37 -7.45
N GLY A 85 17.58 1.77 -6.92
CA GLY A 85 17.89 3.18 -6.68
C GLY A 85 18.04 4.02 -7.97
N LYS A 86 17.98 3.40 -9.16
CA LYS A 86 18.20 4.07 -10.45
C LYS A 86 16.87 4.49 -11.07
N LYS A 87 16.62 5.80 -11.11
CA LYS A 87 15.37 6.39 -11.64
C LYS A 87 15.00 5.88 -13.03
N ASP A 88 15.96 5.79 -13.96
CA ASP A 88 15.69 5.32 -15.33
C ASP A 88 15.21 3.86 -15.37
N LEU A 89 15.76 2.98 -14.53
CA LEU A 89 15.31 1.59 -14.45
C LEU A 89 13.89 1.49 -13.88
N ARG A 90 13.57 2.31 -12.87
CA ARG A 90 12.21 2.37 -12.32
C ARG A 90 11.20 2.85 -13.35
N ASN A 91 11.51 3.93 -14.06
CA ASN A 91 10.65 4.50 -15.09
C ASN A 91 10.41 3.53 -16.25
N ASN A 92 11.46 2.86 -16.73
CA ASN A 92 11.34 1.87 -17.80
C ASN A 92 10.47 0.68 -17.37
N ALA A 93 10.60 0.23 -16.11
CA ALA A 93 9.77 -0.84 -15.57
C ALA A 93 8.29 -0.42 -15.45
N LEU A 94 8.05 0.81 -15.01
CA LEU A 94 6.70 1.38 -14.94
C LEU A 94 6.05 1.46 -16.33
N GLU A 95 6.74 2.03 -17.31
CA GLU A 95 6.25 2.11 -18.70
C GLU A 95 5.95 0.72 -19.27
N TYR A 96 6.83 -0.26 -19.00
CA TYR A 96 6.60 -1.63 -19.44
C TYR A 96 5.33 -2.22 -18.78
N LEU A 97 5.13 -2.01 -17.48
CA LEU A 97 3.91 -2.43 -16.77
C LEU A 97 2.67 -1.75 -17.34
N GLU A 98 2.73 -0.46 -17.64
CA GLU A 98 1.65 0.26 -18.30
C GLU A 98 1.34 -0.32 -19.67
N ASN A 99 2.30 -0.89 -20.38
CA ASN A 99 2.09 -1.53 -21.67
C ASN A 99 1.46 -2.93 -21.55
N ILE A 100 1.87 -3.74 -20.57
CA ILE A 100 1.43 -5.14 -20.45
C ILE A 100 0.17 -5.34 -19.61
N LEU A 101 -0.10 -4.46 -18.65
CA LEU A 101 -1.25 -4.62 -17.75
C LEU A 101 -2.57 -4.41 -18.52
N GLU A 102 -3.62 -5.11 -18.13
CA GLU A 102 -4.96 -4.84 -18.67
C GLU A 102 -5.54 -3.58 -18.00
N THR A 103 -6.41 -2.83 -18.70
CA THR A 103 -6.98 -1.55 -18.21
C THR A 103 -7.52 -1.60 -16.77
N PRO A 104 -8.26 -2.64 -16.32
CA PRO A 104 -8.73 -2.72 -14.94
C PRO A 104 -7.58 -2.81 -13.93
N LEU A 105 -6.53 -3.56 -14.25
CA LEU A 105 -5.34 -3.70 -13.41
C LEU A 105 -4.51 -2.43 -13.41
N LYS A 106 -4.33 -1.76 -14.56
CA LYS A 106 -3.62 -0.47 -14.63
C LYS A 106 -4.19 0.55 -13.66
N LYS A 107 -5.52 0.73 -13.69
CA LYS A 107 -6.22 1.70 -12.83
C LYS A 107 -6.01 1.47 -11.33
N ILE A 108 -5.75 0.23 -10.94
CA ILE A 108 -5.54 -0.15 -9.54
C ILE A 108 -4.05 -0.08 -9.18
N LEU A 109 -3.20 -0.67 -10.02
CA LEU A 109 -1.80 -0.96 -9.69
C LEU A 109 -0.84 0.15 -10.03
N ILE A 110 -1.08 0.92 -11.10
CA ILE A 110 -0.17 2.02 -11.48
C ILE A 110 -0.05 3.05 -10.36
N PRO A 111 -1.16 3.55 -9.76
CA PRO A 111 -1.06 4.47 -8.63
C PRO A 111 -0.28 3.89 -7.43
N ILE A 112 -0.45 2.59 -7.15
CA ILE A 112 0.24 1.90 -6.06
C ILE A 112 1.74 1.84 -6.34
N ILE A 113 2.12 1.45 -7.55
CA ILE A 113 3.53 1.34 -7.96
C ILE A 113 4.19 2.73 -7.98
N GLU A 114 3.51 3.74 -8.52
CA GLU A 114 4.03 5.11 -8.49
C GLU A 114 4.25 5.59 -7.05
N SER A 115 3.34 5.26 -6.13
CA SER A 115 3.49 5.62 -4.72
C SER A 115 4.70 4.97 -4.05
N SER A 116 5.00 3.70 -4.36
CA SER A 116 6.15 3.01 -3.78
C SER A 116 7.50 3.49 -4.33
N MET A 117 7.48 4.20 -5.46
CA MET A 117 8.67 4.81 -6.06
C MET A 117 9.02 6.18 -5.46
N LEU A 118 8.18 6.73 -4.58
CA LEU A 118 8.40 8.02 -3.94
C LEU A 118 9.26 7.87 -2.69
N GLU A 119 10.27 8.72 -2.56
CA GLU A 119 11.13 8.76 -1.37
C GLU A 119 10.41 9.36 -0.15
N ASN A 120 9.41 10.23 -0.39
CA ASN A 120 8.59 10.82 0.65
C ASN A 120 7.13 10.86 0.15
N ILE A 121 6.26 10.05 0.74
CA ILE A 121 4.82 10.10 0.46
C ILE A 121 4.20 11.08 1.46
N SER A 122 3.68 12.19 0.96
CA SER A 122 3.08 13.26 1.76
C SER A 122 1.56 13.31 1.61
N GLU A 123 0.91 14.02 2.53
CA GLU A 123 -0.54 14.28 2.51
C GLU A 123 -1.00 14.97 1.20
N GLU A 124 -0.12 15.73 0.55
CA GLU A 124 -0.36 16.37 -0.76
C GLU A 124 -0.75 15.36 -1.85
N TRP A 125 -0.22 14.13 -1.80
CA TRP A 125 -0.56 13.07 -2.76
C TRP A 125 -1.98 12.53 -2.55
N VAL A 126 -2.45 12.51 -1.30
CA VAL A 126 -3.83 12.15 -0.95
C VAL A 126 -4.78 13.24 -1.39
N GLU A 127 -4.45 14.51 -1.16
CA GLU A 127 -5.26 15.66 -1.58
C GLU A 127 -5.43 15.73 -3.09
N ARG A 128 -4.38 15.39 -3.85
CA ARG A 128 -4.41 15.29 -5.32
C ARG A 128 -5.17 14.08 -5.83
N ARG A 129 -5.71 13.23 -4.94
CA ARG A 129 -6.44 11.98 -5.24
C ARG A 129 -5.70 11.07 -6.21
N VAL A 130 -4.37 11.03 -6.12
CA VAL A 130 -3.58 10.09 -6.93
C VAL A 130 -3.85 8.66 -6.47
N LEU A 131 -4.09 8.48 -5.17
CA LEU A 131 -4.51 7.23 -4.55
C LEU A 131 -5.83 7.42 -3.80
N ASP A 132 -6.70 6.41 -3.86
CA ASP A 132 -7.93 6.33 -3.07
C ASP A 132 -7.62 5.85 -1.64
N VAL A 133 -6.93 6.69 -0.87
CA VAL A 133 -6.53 6.41 0.50
C VAL A 133 -7.69 6.77 1.46
N PRO A 134 -8.20 5.82 2.25
CA PRO A 134 -9.23 6.10 3.25
C PRO A 134 -8.68 6.98 4.39
N ASN A 135 -9.55 7.66 5.13
CA ASN A 135 -9.10 8.46 6.28
C ASN A 135 -8.46 7.58 7.38
N LEU A 136 -7.67 8.20 8.26
CA LEU A 136 -6.93 7.51 9.31
C LEU A 136 -7.79 6.58 10.15
N LYS A 137 -8.99 7.02 10.56
CA LYS A 137 -9.88 6.23 11.42
C LYS A 137 -10.35 4.95 10.71
N ASP A 138 -10.74 5.07 9.45
CA ASP A 138 -11.18 3.91 8.66
C ASP A 138 -10.03 2.93 8.40
N CYS A 139 -8.81 3.45 8.15
CA CYS A 139 -7.61 2.62 8.04
C CYS A 139 -7.36 1.84 9.33
N LEU A 140 -7.36 2.51 10.48
CA LEU A 140 -7.17 1.88 11.78
C LEU A 140 -8.23 0.81 12.09
N ILE A 141 -9.51 1.08 11.78
CA ILE A 141 -10.60 0.10 11.92
C ILE A 141 -10.33 -1.14 11.07
N LYS A 142 -9.93 -0.95 9.81
CA LYS A 142 -9.66 -2.05 8.88
C LYS A 142 -8.43 -2.86 9.28
N LEU A 143 -7.36 -2.21 9.73
CA LEU A 143 -6.16 -2.87 10.19
C LEU A 143 -6.34 -3.60 11.53
N ASN A 144 -7.26 -3.13 12.39
CA ASN A 144 -7.68 -3.88 13.58
C ASN A 144 -8.38 -5.22 13.25
N GLU A 145 -8.95 -5.36 12.05
CA GLU A 145 -9.53 -6.61 11.53
C GLU A 145 -8.51 -7.48 10.77
N SER A 146 -7.24 -7.06 10.73
CA SER A 146 -6.16 -7.78 10.04
C SER A 146 -5.95 -9.19 10.60
N ARG A 147 -5.55 -10.12 9.72
CA ARG A 147 -5.07 -11.45 10.13
C ARG A 147 -3.68 -11.42 10.73
N ASP A 148 -2.91 -10.36 10.46
CA ASP A 148 -1.65 -10.10 11.14
C ASP A 148 -1.95 -9.64 12.57
N VAL A 149 -1.60 -10.50 13.53
CA VAL A 149 -1.92 -10.33 14.96
C VAL A 149 -1.25 -9.08 15.53
N GLU A 150 -0.05 -8.74 15.04
CA GLU A 150 0.72 -7.60 15.53
C GLU A 150 0.10 -6.29 15.01
N ILE A 151 -0.24 -6.24 13.72
CA ILE A 151 -0.98 -5.11 13.13
C ILE A 151 -2.32 -4.93 13.86
N ALA A 152 -3.06 -6.01 14.08
CA ALA A 152 -4.36 -5.95 14.74
C ALA A 152 -4.25 -5.41 16.18
N ALA A 153 -3.27 -5.88 16.95
CA ALA A 153 -3.04 -5.44 18.32
C ALA A 153 -2.65 -3.96 18.41
N LEU A 154 -1.70 -3.51 17.60
CA LEU A 154 -1.26 -2.10 17.57
C LEU A 154 -2.35 -1.17 17.02
N SER A 155 -3.11 -1.61 16.01
CA SER A 155 -4.25 -0.86 15.50
C SER A 155 -5.34 -0.72 16.56
N GLN A 156 -5.62 -1.77 17.33
CA GLN A 156 -6.56 -1.72 18.45
C GLN A 156 -6.12 -0.74 19.53
N LYS A 157 -4.84 -0.80 19.92
CA LYS A 157 -4.23 0.10 20.90
C LYS A 157 -4.38 1.56 20.44
N THR A 158 -3.97 1.85 19.20
CA THR A 158 -4.05 3.17 18.59
C THR A 158 -5.50 3.67 18.50
N LEU A 159 -6.46 2.82 18.12
CA LEU A 159 -7.88 3.16 18.08
C LEU A 159 -8.45 3.56 19.46
N LYS A 160 -8.02 2.89 20.53
CA LYS A 160 -8.47 3.23 21.90
C LYS A 160 -7.97 4.62 22.33
N ALA A 161 -6.79 5.01 21.87
CA ALA A 161 -6.20 6.32 22.08
C ALA A 161 -6.71 7.39 21.09
N PHE A 162 -7.52 7.01 20.09
CA PHE A 162 -7.98 7.92 19.04
C PHE A 162 -8.79 9.08 19.65
N PRO A 163 -8.42 10.35 19.41
CA PRO A 163 -9.07 11.48 20.03
C PRO A 163 -10.56 11.53 19.64
N LYS A 164 -11.41 11.66 20.66
CA LYS A 164 -12.84 11.91 20.47
C LYS A 164 -13.01 13.37 20.05
N LYS A 165 -13.77 13.60 18.98
CA LYS A 165 -14.20 14.95 18.57
C LYS A 165 -14.95 15.64 19.70
#